data_AF-A0A7S2EX17-F1
#
_entry.id   AF-A0A7S2EX17-F1
#
_cell.length_a   1.000
_cell.length_b   1.000
_cell.length_c   1.000
_cell.angle_alpha   90.00
_cell.angle_beta   90.00
_cell.angle_gamma   90.00
#
_symmetry.space_group_name_H-M   'P 1'
#
loop_
_entity.id
_entity.type
_entity.pdbx_description
1 polymer ?
#
loop_
_entity_poly.entity_id
_entity_poly.type
_entity_poly.pdbx_seq_one_letter_code
_entity_poly.pdbx_strand_id
1 'polypeptide(L)'
;TSCTIVSPVPVCNNQVNQNLVDTWRSQGKKVLLSFGGAGMGGSWQGDVNDCWEDCFGQETSVIQQLRDIVIEQNFDGVDIDYEYFYEDNGGFTFGTGEQARDFIEQVTYGLKS
;
A
#
# COMPACT_ATOMS: atom_id res chain seq x y z
N THR A 1 -14.87 -7.94 5.36
CA THR A 1 -13.99 -7.14 4.51
C THR A 1 -12.58 -7.64 4.67
N SER A 2 -11.82 -7.78 3.58
CA SER A 2 -10.50 -8.44 3.55
C SER A 2 -9.54 -7.59 2.74
N CYS A 3 -8.34 -7.35 3.25
CA CYS A 3 -7.32 -6.56 2.55
C CYS A 3 -6.36 -7.50 1.81
N THR A 4 -6.71 -7.75 0.54
CA THR A 4 -5.93 -8.62 -0.36
C THR A 4 -5.25 -7.78 -1.42
N ILE A 5 -3.93 -7.87 -1.49
CA ILE A 5 -3.10 -7.18 -2.48
C ILE A 5 -2.88 -8.14 -3.64
N VAL A 6 -3.25 -7.72 -4.85
CA VAL A 6 -3.06 -8.54 -6.05
C VAL A 6 -1.56 -8.73 -6.30
N SER A 7 -1.14 -9.98 -6.45
CA SER A 7 0.21 -10.38 -6.86
C SER A 7 0.13 -11.35 -8.05
N PRO A 8 0.99 -11.23 -9.07
CA PRO A 8 2.00 -10.18 -9.25
C PRO A 8 1.36 -8.81 -9.57
N VAL A 9 1.95 -7.74 -9.04
CA VAL A 9 1.53 -6.37 -9.33
C VAL A 9 1.92 -5.98 -10.75
N PRO A 10 1.08 -5.22 -11.47
CA PRO A 10 1.43 -4.68 -12.77
C PRO A 10 2.53 -3.60 -12.64
N VAL A 11 3.44 -3.58 -13.62
CA VAL A 11 4.51 -2.59 -13.79
C VAL A 11 4.32 -1.88 -15.13
N CYS A 12 3.74 -0.69 -15.06
CA CYS A 12 3.34 0.15 -16.21
C CYS A 12 2.26 -0.46 -17.13
N ASN A 13 1.35 0.38 -17.63
CA ASN A 13 0.30 -0.01 -18.59
C ASN A 13 -0.58 -1.20 -18.16
N ASN A 14 -0.77 -1.42 -16.86
CA ASN A 14 -1.52 -2.55 -16.30
C ASN A 14 -1.02 -3.92 -16.80
N GLN A 15 0.28 -4.06 -17.06
CA GLN A 15 0.91 -5.32 -17.46
C GLN A 15 1.98 -5.71 -16.44
N VAL A 16 2.17 -7.01 -16.21
CA VAL A 16 3.33 -7.48 -15.44
C VAL A 16 4.57 -7.29 -16.31
N ASN A 17 5.52 -6.47 -15.87
CA ASN A 17 6.72 -6.14 -16.64
C ASN A 17 7.98 -6.20 -15.79
N GLN A 18 8.34 -7.41 -15.36
CA GLN A 18 9.49 -7.67 -14.49
C GLN A 18 10.82 -7.15 -15.08
N ASN A 19 10.97 -7.25 -16.40
CA ASN A 19 12.17 -6.79 -17.11
C ASN A 19 12.47 -5.30 -16.87
N LEU A 20 11.45 -4.45 -16.69
CA LEU A 20 11.65 -3.03 -16.39
C LEU A 20 12.26 -2.84 -14.99
N VAL A 21 11.72 -3.54 -13.99
CA VAL A 21 12.24 -3.51 -12.62
C VAL A 21 13.71 -3.93 -12.62
N ASP A 22 14.03 -5.07 -13.24
CA ASP A 22 15.38 -5.60 -13.30
C ASP A 22 16.34 -4.66 -14.08
N THR A 23 15.86 -4.04 -15.15
CA THR A 23 16.62 -3.06 -15.93
C THR A 23 16.97 -1.84 -15.08
N TRP A 24 16.00 -1.23 -14.40
CA TRP A 24 16.25 -0.07 -13.54
C TRP A 24 17.19 -0.42 -12.39
N ARG A 25 17.03 -1.59 -11.78
CA ARG A 25 17.93 -2.08 -10.73
C ARG A 25 19.36 -2.30 -11.25
N SER A 26 19.52 -2.87 -12.43
CA SER A 26 20.85 -3.05 -13.06
C SER A 26 21.57 -1.72 -13.34
N GLN A 27 20.82 -0.62 -13.46
CA GLN A 27 21.34 0.74 -13.60
C GLN A 27 21.61 1.42 -12.25
N GLY A 28 21.56 0.66 -11.15
CA GLY A 28 21.81 1.15 -9.79
C GLY A 28 20.65 1.97 -9.22
N LYS A 29 19.43 1.85 -9.75
CA LYS A 29 18.24 2.48 -9.18
C LYS A 29 17.58 1.54 -8.17
N LYS A 30 17.05 2.12 -7.10
CA LYS A 30 16.12 1.41 -6.22
C LYS A 30 14.70 1.57 -6.77
N VAL A 31 13.96 0.48 -6.87
CA VAL A 31 12.58 0.46 -7.36
C VAL A 31 11.66 0.08 -6.21
N LEU A 32 10.73 0.95 -5.86
CA LEU A 32 9.80 0.73 -4.74
C LEU A 32 8.41 0.39 -5.27
N LEU A 33 7.72 -0.53 -4.61
CA LEU A 33 6.29 -0.77 -4.79
C LEU A 33 5.51 0.36 -4.10
N SER A 34 4.71 1.12 -4.82
CA SER A 34 3.76 2.04 -4.18
C SER A 34 2.48 1.28 -3.78
N PHE A 35 2.09 1.37 -2.50
CA PHE A 35 0.88 0.77 -1.94
C PHE A 35 0.00 1.88 -1.34
N GLY A 36 -1.18 2.09 -1.92
CA GLY A 36 -2.09 3.15 -1.49
C GLY A 36 -2.56 4.03 -2.63
N GLY A 37 -2.45 5.34 -2.38
CA GLY A 37 -2.93 6.44 -3.18
C GLY A 37 -4.44 6.61 -3.06
N ALA A 38 -4.96 7.62 -3.74
CA ALA A 38 -6.38 7.92 -3.73
C ALA A 38 -7.29 6.81 -4.30
N GLY A 39 -6.73 5.75 -4.89
CA GLY A 39 -7.46 4.52 -5.23
C GLY A 39 -7.85 3.66 -4.02
N MET A 40 -7.17 3.80 -2.87
CA MET A 40 -7.47 3.08 -1.62
C MET A 40 -8.35 3.88 -0.64
N GLY A 41 -8.69 5.11 -1.02
CA GLY A 41 -9.35 6.08 -0.16
C GLY A 41 -8.53 7.35 -0.15
N GLY A 42 -9.13 8.42 -0.68
CA GLY A 42 -8.48 9.70 -0.94
C GLY A 42 -9.34 10.55 -1.86
N SER A 43 -9.07 11.85 -1.90
CA SER A 43 -9.98 12.86 -2.48
C SER A 43 -9.81 12.99 -4.00
N TRP A 44 -10.24 11.99 -4.76
CA TRP A 44 -10.72 12.27 -6.12
C TRP A 44 -12.17 12.75 -5.98
N GLN A 45 -12.50 13.91 -6.56
CA GLN A 45 -13.87 14.41 -6.56
C GLN A 45 -14.83 13.36 -7.12
N GLY A 46 -15.67 12.79 -6.26
CA GLY A 46 -16.75 11.88 -6.64
C GLY A 46 -16.59 10.42 -6.23
N ASP A 47 -15.39 9.98 -5.82
CA ASP A 47 -15.18 8.62 -5.35
C ASP A 47 -15.33 8.56 -3.82
N VAL A 48 -16.34 7.81 -3.37
CA VAL A 48 -16.51 7.40 -1.97
C VAL A 48 -15.90 6.01 -1.85
N ASN A 49 -14.61 5.94 -1.58
CA ASN A 49 -13.92 4.68 -1.31
C ASN A 49 -13.25 4.72 0.05
N ASP A 50 -13.55 3.74 0.90
CA ASP A 50 -13.03 3.50 2.23
C ASP A 50 -12.16 2.23 2.29
N CYS A 51 -11.57 1.80 1.17
CA CYS A 51 -10.75 0.58 1.05
C CYS A 51 -9.63 0.46 2.12
N TRP A 52 -9.11 1.56 2.66
CA TRP A 52 -8.19 1.50 3.80
C TRP A 52 -8.81 0.87 5.05
N GLU A 53 -10.10 1.08 5.29
CA GLU A 53 -10.82 0.52 6.44
C GLU A 53 -10.88 -1.01 6.39
N ASP A 54 -10.87 -1.59 5.18
CA ASP A 54 -10.75 -3.04 4.99
C ASP A 54 -9.40 -3.61 5.44
N CYS A 55 -8.37 -2.76 5.54
CA CYS A 55 -7.01 -3.16 5.92
C CYS A 55 -6.72 -2.99 7.41
N PHE A 56 -7.52 -2.21 8.13
CA PHE A 56 -7.39 -2.04 9.57
C PHE A 56 -7.62 -3.37 10.31
N GLY A 57 -6.71 -3.73 11.22
CA GLY A 57 -6.69 -5.01 11.93
C GLY A 57 -6.12 -6.19 11.13
N GLN A 58 -5.60 -5.94 9.91
CA GLN A 58 -4.98 -6.95 9.04
C GLN A 58 -3.50 -6.67 8.76
N GLU A 59 -2.84 -5.90 9.63
CA GLU A 59 -1.48 -5.38 9.48
C GLU A 59 -0.49 -6.51 9.18
N THR A 60 -0.55 -7.61 9.94
CA THR A 60 0.34 -8.77 9.74
C THR A 60 0.17 -9.39 8.34
N SER A 61 -1.08 -9.48 7.85
CA SER A 61 -1.37 -10.01 6.51
C SER A 61 -0.89 -9.05 5.42
N VAL A 62 -1.08 -7.73 5.62
CA VAL A 62 -0.61 -6.70 4.69
C VAL A 62 0.91 -6.70 4.61
N ILE A 63 1.61 -6.73 5.76
CA ILE A 63 3.07 -6.81 5.83
C ILE A 63 3.56 -8.05 5.07
N GLN A 64 2.98 -9.22 5.31
CA GLN A 64 3.39 -10.46 4.64
C GLN A 64 3.21 -10.39 3.12
N GLN A 65 2.04 -9.95 2.65
CA GLN A 65 1.75 -9.81 1.21
C GLN A 65 2.73 -8.82 0.53
N LEU A 66 2.99 -7.67 1.16
CA LEU A 66 3.92 -6.68 0.63
C LEU A 66 5.37 -7.21 0.57
N ARG A 67 5.80 -7.95 1.60
CA ARG A 67 7.13 -8.58 1.62
C ARG A 67 7.26 -9.63 0.51
N ASP A 68 6.24 -10.47 0.35
CA ASP A 68 6.24 -11.51 -0.69
C ASP A 68 6.32 -10.85 -2.07
N ILE A 69 5.53 -9.82 -2.35
CA ILE A 69 5.62 -9.07 -3.61
C ILE A 69 7.00 -8.46 -3.82
N VAL A 70 7.57 -7.81 -2.79
CA VAL A 70 8.91 -7.20 -2.90
C VAL A 70 9.97 -8.23 -3.25
N ILE A 71 9.92 -9.41 -2.63
CA ILE A 71 10.87 -10.50 -2.88
C ILE A 71 10.63 -11.12 -4.26
N GLU A 72 9.39 -11.50 -4.57
CA GLU A 72 9.03 -12.24 -5.78
C GLU A 72 9.18 -11.41 -7.05
N GLN A 73 8.89 -10.11 -6.99
CA GLN A 73 9.00 -9.18 -8.12
C GLN A 73 10.25 -8.29 -8.05
N ASN A 74 11.21 -8.66 -7.20
CA ASN A 74 12.53 -8.05 -7.16
C ASN A 74 12.45 -6.51 -6.99
N PHE A 75 11.57 -6.01 -6.12
CA PHE A 75 11.59 -4.61 -5.69
C PHE A 75 12.62 -4.41 -4.58
N ASP A 76 12.92 -3.15 -4.24
CA ASP A 76 13.85 -2.75 -3.18
C ASP A 76 13.14 -2.32 -1.89
N GLY A 77 11.81 -2.26 -1.90
CA GLY A 77 10.99 -1.86 -0.75
C GLY A 77 9.60 -1.40 -1.16
N VAL A 78 8.92 -0.76 -0.21
CA VAL A 78 7.56 -0.25 -0.36
C VAL A 78 7.53 1.25 -0.07
N ASP A 79 6.75 1.97 -0.84
CA ASP A 79 6.31 3.34 -0.59
C ASP A 79 4.84 3.30 -0.17
N ILE A 80 4.55 3.69 1.08
CA ILE A 80 3.19 3.71 1.61
C ILE A 80 2.56 5.04 1.26
N ASP A 81 1.80 5.07 0.17
CA ASP A 81 1.11 6.25 -0.34
C ASP A 81 -0.21 6.46 0.42
N TYR A 82 -0.14 6.85 1.69
CA TYR A 82 -1.32 6.97 2.54
C TYR A 82 -1.99 8.35 2.39
N GLU A 83 -3.09 8.40 1.63
CA GLU A 83 -3.84 9.63 1.35
C GLU A 83 -5.24 9.64 2.01
N TYR A 84 -5.37 9.01 3.18
CA TYR A 84 -6.65 8.87 3.91
C TYR A 84 -6.62 9.55 5.29
N PHE A 85 -7.72 9.47 6.03
CA PHE A 85 -7.86 10.10 7.34
C PHE A 85 -7.05 9.37 8.42
N TYR A 86 -6.42 10.12 9.33
CA TYR A 86 -5.62 9.58 10.44
C TYR A 86 -6.19 9.91 11.84
N GLU A 87 -7.25 10.71 11.89
CA GLU A 87 -7.93 11.16 13.12
C GLU A 87 -9.43 11.18 12.89
N ASP A 88 -10.19 10.85 13.94
CA ASP A 88 -11.64 10.95 13.93
C ASP A 88 -12.08 12.36 13.56
N ASN A 89 -13.16 12.47 12.79
CA ASN A 89 -13.66 13.73 12.24
C ASN A 89 -12.69 14.43 11.25
N GLY A 90 -11.66 13.72 10.75
CA GLY A 90 -10.83 14.18 9.62
C GLY A 90 -11.63 14.34 8.31
N GLY A 91 -12.75 13.62 8.21
CA GLY A 91 -13.87 13.86 7.30
C GLY A 91 -15.17 13.71 8.11
N PHE A 92 -16.27 14.34 7.69
CA PHE A 92 -17.50 14.51 8.49
C PHE A 92 -18.12 13.21 9.09
N THR A 93 -17.70 12.02 8.64
CA THR A 93 -18.19 10.71 9.09
C THR A 93 -17.10 9.71 9.47
N PHE A 94 -15.82 10.07 9.41
CA PHE A 94 -14.72 9.14 9.70
C PHE A 94 -14.50 8.99 11.21
N GLY A 95 -14.51 7.75 11.72
CA GLY A 95 -14.45 7.44 13.15
C GLY A 95 -13.54 6.26 13.51
N THR A 96 -12.56 5.96 12.66
CA THR A 96 -11.60 4.86 12.83
C THR A 96 -10.15 5.37 12.93
N GLY A 97 -9.96 6.56 13.49
CA GLY A 97 -8.66 7.23 13.55
C GLY A 97 -7.63 6.47 14.40
N GLU A 98 -8.04 5.79 15.48
CA GLU A 98 -7.12 4.94 16.25
C GLU A 98 -6.60 3.78 15.40
N GLN A 99 -7.49 3.10 14.69
CA GLN A 99 -7.14 1.99 13.81
C GLN A 99 -6.26 2.44 12.63
N ALA A 100 -6.54 3.63 12.07
CA ALA A 100 -5.70 4.20 11.02
C ALA A 100 -4.27 4.45 11.48
N ARG A 101 -4.09 4.98 12.69
CA ARG A 101 -2.75 5.21 13.27
C ARG A 101 -2.04 3.89 13.59
N ASP A 102 -2.72 2.95 14.24
CA ASP A 102 -2.15 1.63 14.54
C ASP A 102 -1.73 0.92 13.25
N PHE A 103 -2.56 0.96 12.21
CA PHE A 103 -2.26 0.37 10.91
C PHE A 103 -0.96 0.94 10.30
N ILE A 104 -0.86 2.26 10.15
CA ILE A 104 0.32 2.89 9.55
C ILE A 104 1.56 2.61 10.39
N GLU A 105 1.44 2.65 11.73
CA GLU A 105 2.54 2.39 12.66
C GLU A 105 3.05 0.95 12.52
N GLN A 106 2.16 -0.03 12.66
CA GLN A 106 2.48 -1.47 12.61
C GLN A 106 3.05 -1.86 11.25
N VAL A 107 2.43 -1.43 10.14
CA VAL A 107 2.91 -1.73 8.79
C VAL A 107 4.30 -1.11 8.56
N THR A 108 4.51 0.13 9.00
CA THR A 108 5.82 0.80 8.87
C THR A 108 6.90 0.09 9.66
N TYR A 109 6.62 -0.38 10.88
CA TYR A 109 7.60 -1.13 11.66
C TYR A 109 7.83 -2.55 11.13
N GLY A 110 6.76 -3.24 10.73
CA GLY A 110 6.83 -4.61 10.22
C GLY A 110 7.58 -4.73 8.89
N LEU A 111 7.57 -3.68 8.06
CA LEU A 111 8.35 -3.65 6.81
C LEU A 111 9.83 -3.31 7.00
N LYS A 112 10.25 -2.83 8.19
CA LYS A 112 11.67 -2.54 8.49
C LYS A 112 12.48 -3.77 8.87
N SER A 113 11.83 -4.90 9.21
CA SER A 113 12.44 -6.14 9.71
C SER A 113 12.61 -7.22 8.65
#